data_AF-A0A9D8SBJ0-F1
#
_entry.id   AF-A0A9D8SBJ0-F1
#
_cell.length_a   1.000
_cell.length_b   1.000
_cell.length_c   1.000
_cell.angle_alpha   90.00
_cell.angle_beta   90.00
_cell.angle_gamma   90.00
#
_symmetry.space_group_name_H-M   'P 1'
#
loop_
_entity.id
_entity.type
_entity.pdbx_description
1 polymer ?
#
loop_
_entity_poly.entity_id
_entity_poly.type
_entity_poly.pdbx_seq_one_letter_code
_entity_poly.pdbx_strand_id
1 'polypeptide(L)'
;MTMLTETLFTITVDSCADLPEDYLRENDIAVAQLTYFADGIEYGTDENPTEPAEVFFEQLRGGRMTKTSQINPDSAYEFLKKHFVNGRPLIHYTLSSGLSGTYNSFCIAADMLKDEVPS
;
A
#
# COMPACT_ATOMS: atom_id res chain seq x y z
N MET A 1 -27.52 -20.08 -5.95
CA MET A 1 -26.98 -19.00 -6.79
C MET A 1 -26.85 -17.79 -5.89
N THR A 2 -25.72 -17.69 -5.18
CA THR A 2 -25.48 -16.56 -4.27
C THR A 2 -25.10 -15.38 -5.16
N MET A 3 -25.97 -14.37 -5.20
CA MET A 3 -25.65 -13.09 -5.83
C MET A 3 -24.51 -12.49 -5.00
N LEU A 4 -23.27 -12.56 -5.51
CA LEU A 4 -22.24 -11.64 -5.07
C LEU A 4 -22.78 -10.26 -5.44
N THR A 5 -23.18 -9.49 -4.43
CA THR A 5 -23.46 -8.06 -4.59
C THR A 5 -22.26 -7.46 -5.31
N GLU A 6 -22.46 -6.87 -6.49
CA GLU A 6 -21.41 -6.08 -7.12
C GLU A 6 -20.94 -5.04 -6.10
N THR A 7 -19.68 -5.14 -5.69
CA THR A 7 -19.13 -4.25 -4.67
C THR A 7 -19.17 -2.83 -5.23
N LEU A 8 -19.92 -1.96 -4.57
CA LEU A 8 -20.18 -0.59 -5.00
C LEU A 8 -18.92 0.30 -5.00
N PHE A 9 -17.83 -0.19 -4.42
CA PHE A 9 -16.55 0.51 -4.26
C PHE A 9 -15.40 -0.50 -4.24
N THR A 10 -14.20 -0.05 -4.57
CA THR A 10 -12.95 -0.79 -4.42
C THR A 10 -12.29 -0.39 -3.10
N ILE A 11 -11.83 -1.37 -2.31
CA ILE A 11 -11.00 -1.12 -1.13
C ILE A 11 -9.55 -1.41 -1.48
N THR A 12 -8.65 -0.52 -1.06
CA THR A 12 -7.21 -0.78 -1.04
C THR A 12 -6.64 -0.42 0.32
N VAL A 13 -5.49 -1.00 0.63
CA VAL A 13 -4.75 -0.73 1.87
C VAL A 13 -3.28 -0.49 1.55
N ASP A 14 -2.50 -0.02 2.52
CA ASP A 14 -1.05 -0.11 2.45
C ASP A 14 -0.50 -1.31 3.23
N SER A 15 0.79 -1.63 3.03
CA SER A 15 1.41 -2.80 3.63
C SER A 15 1.50 -2.79 5.16
N CYS A 16 1.17 -1.67 5.83
CA CYS A 16 1.10 -1.61 7.29
C CYS A 16 -0.28 -2.02 7.84
N ALA A 17 -1.20 -2.46 6.99
CA ALA A 17 -2.46 -3.06 7.43
C ALA A 17 -2.26 -4.47 8.03
N ASP A 18 -1.11 -5.11 7.76
CA ASP A 18 -0.72 -6.44 8.27
C ASP A 18 -1.82 -7.51 8.10
N LEU A 19 -2.59 -7.41 7.00
CA LEU A 19 -3.67 -8.34 6.70
C LEU A 19 -3.10 -9.64 6.09
N PRO A 20 -3.65 -10.82 6.47
CA PRO A 20 -3.29 -12.09 5.83
C PRO A 20 -3.53 -12.09 4.31
N GLU A 21 -2.63 -12.74 3.55
CA GLU A 21 -2.72 -12.81 2.08
C GLU A 21 -4.01 -13.49 1.58
N ASP A 22 -4.49 -14.51 2.29
CA ASP A 22 -5.75 -15.18 2.00
C ASP A 22 -6.93 -14.23 2.17
N TYR A 23 -6.96 -13.46 3.24
CA TYR A 23 -7.98 -12.43 3.46
C TYR A 23 -7.98 -11.37 2.35
N LEU A 24 -6.80 -10.86 1.98
CA LEU A 24 -6.66 -9.87 0.90
C LEU A 24 -7.20 -10.41 -0.43
N ARG A 25 -6.85 -11.65 -0.77
CA ARG A 25 -7.29 -12.32 -2.01
C ARG A 25 -8.78 -12.65 -2.02
N GLU A 26 -9.32 -13.15 -0.91
CA GLU A 26 -10.74 -13.50 -0.79
C GLU A 26 -11.66 -12.27 -0.89
N ASN A 27 -11.15 -11.10 -0.52
CA ASN A 27 -11.91 -9.85 -0.51
C ASN A 27 -11.53 -8.87 -1.63
N ASP A 28 -10.66 -9.25 -2.57
CA ASP A 28 -10.18 -8.41 -3.68
C ASP A 28 -9.60 -7.07 -3.21
N ILE A 29 -8.74 -7.12 -2.18
CA ILE A 29 -8.09 -5.94 -1.59
C ILE A 29 -6.65 -5.84 -2.08
N ALA A 30 -6.35 -4.81 -2.87
CA ALA A 30 -4.98 -4.54 -3.29
C ALA A 30 -4.19 -3.79 -2.22
N VAL A 31 -2.88 -4.06 -2.17
CA VAL A 31 -1.94 -3.50 -1.18
C VAL A 31 -0.93 -2.60 -1.86
N ALA A 32 -0.81 -1.36 -1.38
CA ALA A 32 0.29 -0.48 -1.71
C ALA A 32 1.50 -0.83 -0.84
N GLN A 33 2.56 -1.34 -1.45
CA GLN A 33 3.77 -1.73 -0.74
C GLN A 33 4.56 -0.50 -0.29
N LEU A 34 4.82 -0.37 1.01
CA LEU A 34 5.79 0.60 1.54
C LEU A 34 7.18 -0.06 1.58
N THR A 35 8.22 0.76 1.42
CA THR A 35 9.60 0.29 1.39
C THR A 35 10.30 0.49 2.72
N TYR A 36 11.36 -0.28 2.92
CA TYR A 36 12.30 -0.09 4.01
C TYR A 36 13.72 -0.27 3.51
N PHE A 37 14.67 0.33 4.22
CA PHE A 37 16.10 0.20 3.97
C PHE A 37 16.73 -0.67 5.05
N ALA A 38 17.57 -1.59 4.63
CA ALA A 38 18.41 -2.36 5.53
C ALA A 38 19.82 -2.49 4.92
N ASP A 39 20.83 -2.03 5.67
CA ASP A 39 22.22 -1.87 5.21
C ASP A 39 22.37 -1.06 3.91
N GLY A 40 21.51 -0.04 3.74
CA GLY A 40 21.52 0.84 2.58
C GLY A 40 20.84 0.27 1.33
N ILE A 41 20.31 -0.95 1.39
CA ILE A 41 19.52 -1.57 0.33
C ILE A 41 18.05 -1.33 0.59
N GLU A 42 17.30 -0.88 -0.41
CA GLU A 42 15.84 -0.73 -0.36
C GLU A 42 15.16 -2.08 -0.63
N TYR A 43 14.17 -2.42 0.20
CA TYR A 43 13.34 -3.62 0.15
C TYR A 43 11.86 -3.23 0.05
N GLY A 44 11.05 -4.16 -0.43
CA GLY A 44 9.65 -3.91 -0.81
C GLY A 44 9.50 -3.44 -2.26
N THR A 45 10.51 -3.71 -3.11
CA THR A 45 10.47 -3.45 -4.56
C THR A 45 10.43 -4.77 -5.34
N ASP A 46 10.26 -4.69 -6.66
CA ASP A 46 10.30 -5.88 -7.52
C ASP A 46 11.70 -6.53 -7.53
N GLU A 47 12.77 -5.73 -7.44
CA GLU A 47 14.15 -6.20 -7.39
C GLU A 47 14.52 -6.79 -6.02
N ASN A 48 14.00 -6.20 -4.94
CA ASN A 48 14.25 -6.62 -3.57
C ASN A 48 12.90 -6.74 -2.83
N PRO A 49 12.22 -7.88 -2.90
CA PRO A 49 10.95 -8.07 -2.19
C PRO A 49 11.16 -8.05 -0.67
N THR A 50 10.07 -7.82 0.07
CA THR A 50 10.06 -7.86 1.54
C THR A 50 10.58 -9.21 2.04
N GLU A 51 11.52 -9.17 2.99
CA GLU A 51 12.02 -10.38 3.62
C GLU A 51 10.93 -11.08 4.44
N PRO A 52 10.98 -12.41 4.60
CA PRO A 52 10.14 -13.10 5.56
C PRO A 52 10.30 -12.49 6.96
N ALA A 53 9.20 -12.27 7.66
CA ALA A 53 9.20 -11.59 8.96
C ALA A 53 10.20 -12.22 9.95
N GLU A 54 10.31 -13.54 9.99
CA GLU A 54 11.25 -14.25 10.86
C GLU A 54 12.70 -13.86 10.58
N VAL A 55 13.10 -13.80 9.31
CA VAL A 55 14.43 -13.41 8.85
C VAL A 55 14.71 -11.96 9.19
N PHE A 56 13.76 -11.07 8.89
CA PHE A 56 13.87 -9.65 9.20
C PHE A 56 14.06 -9.41 10.70
N PHE A 57 13.23 -10.03 11.54
CA PHE A 57 13.29 -9.85 12.99
C PHE A 57 14.50 -10.54 13.65
N GLU A 58 15.01 -11.65 13.10
CA GLU A 58 16.27 -12.25 13.56
C GLU A 58 17.43 -11.28 13.35
N GLN A 59 17.56 -10.72 12.16
CA GLN A 59 18.62 -9.78 11.84
C GLN A 59 18.50 -8.46 12.63
N LEU A 60 17.28 -7.97 12.84
CA LEU A 60 17.01 -6.80 13.67
C LEU A 60 17.48 -7.03 15.12
N ARG A 61 17.19 -8.20 15.71
CA ARG A 61 17.70 -8.58 17.04
C ARG A 61 19.23 -8.74 17.06
N GLY A 62 19.82 -9.12 15.93
CA GLY A 62 21.26 -9.15 15.71
C GLY A 62 21.91 -7.77 15.58
N GLY A 63 21.13 -6.68 15.61
CA GLY A 63 21.62 -5.31 15.54
C GLY A 63 21.68 -4.73 14.12
N ARG A 64 21.06 -5.38 13.12
CA ARG A 64 20.93 -4.82 11.77
C ARG A 64 20.16 -3.51 11.84
N MET A 65 20.72 -2.44 11.29
CA MET A 65 20.04 -1.15 11.26
C MET A 65 19.03 -1.10 10.12
N THR A 66 17.78 -0.79 10.45
CA THR A 66 16.69 -0.66 9.48
C THR A 66 16.06 0.73 9.53
N LYS A 67 15.64 1.26 8.39
CA LYS A 67 14.87 2.52 8.31
C LYS A 67 13.65 2.30 7.42
N THR A 68 12.49 2.79 7.82
CA THR A 68 11.29 2.74 6.98
C THR A 68 11.25 3.93 6.03
N SER A 69 10.56 3.78 4.91
CA SER A 69 10.25 4.87 3.98
C SER A 69 8.74 4.97 3.78
N GLN A 70 8.22 6.20 3.72
CA GLN A 70 6.85 6.42 3.28
C GLN A 70 6.77 6.28 1.76
N ILE A 71 5.59 5.93 1.24
CA ILE A 71 5.33 6.04 -0.19
C ILE A 71 5.44 7.50 -0.64
N ASN A 72 5.98 7.75 -1.83
CA ASN A 72 5.97 9.09 -2.42
C ASN A 72 4.62 9.34 -3.17
N PRO A 73 4.24 10.61 -3.42
CA PRO A 73 2.98 10.92 -4.09
C PRO A 73 2.81 10.31 -5.48
N ASP A 74 3.88 10.23 -6.29
CA ASP A 74 3.80 9.70 -7.66
C ASP A 74 3.50 8.19 -7.65
N SER A 75 4.21 7.42 -6.82
CA SER A 75 3.95 5.99 -6.64
C SER A 75 2.56 5.72 -6.06
N ALA A 76 2.10 6.56 -5.13
CA ALA A 76 0.74 6.49 -4.60
C ALA A 76 -0.31 6.79 -5.70
N TYR A 77 -0.06 7.77 -6.56
CA TYR A 77 -0.92 8.11 -7.68
C TYR A 77 -1.01 6.98 -8.70
N GLU A 78 0.11 6.38 -9.12
CA GLU A 78 0.10 5.23 -10.03
C GLU A 78 -0.66 4.05 -9.43
N PHE A 79 -0.50 3.82 -8.12
CA PHE A 79 -1.27 2.82 -7.41
C PHE A 79 -2.77 3.14 -7.42
N LEU A 80 -3.19 4.34 -7.04
CA LEU A 80 -4.61 4.71 -7.04
C LEU A 80 -5.21 4.63 -8.45
N LYS A 81 -4.51 5.16 -9.46
CA LYS A 81 -4.94 5.16 -10.86
C LYS A 81 -5.16 3.75 -11.40
N LYS A 82 -4.25 2.81 -11.10
CA LYS A 82 -4.39 1.40 -11.48
C LYS A 82 -5.67 0.76 -10.93
N HIS A 83 -6.11 1.16 -9.73
CA HIS A 83 -7.25 0.55 -9.04
C HIS A 83 -8.55 1.38 -9.13
N PHE A 84 -8.46 2.62 -9.61
CA PHE A 84 -9.60 3.44 -9.97
C PHE A 84 -10.09 3.10 -11.38
N VAL A 85 -10.85 2.00 -11.47
CA VAL A 85 -11.31 1.44 -12.76
C VAL A 85 -12.81 1.71 -12.95
N ASN A 86 -13.19 2.11 -14.17
CA ASN A 86 -14.58 2.32 -14.59
C ASN A 86 -15.39 3.32 -13.72
N GLY A 87 -14.72 4.31 -13.12
CA GLY A 87 -15.38 5.28 -12.24
C GLY A 87 -15.93 4.70 -10.95
N ARG A 88 -15.54 3.47 -10.57
CA ARG A 88 -15.92 2.87 -9.29
C ARG A 88 -15.24 3.64 -8.15
N PRO A 89 -15.99 4.07 -7.11
CA PRO A 89 -15.40 4.72 -5.94
C PRO A 89 -14.26 3.89 -5.34
N LEU A 90 -13.15 4.54 -5.01
CA LEU A 90 -11.97 3.91 -4.41
C LEU A 90 -11.79 4.42 -2.99
N ILE A 91 -11.70 3.51 -2.03
CA ILE A 91 -11.45 3.80 -0.61
C ILE A 91 -10.09 3.21 -0.27
N HIS A 92 -9.15 4.05 0.13
CA HIS A 92 -7.82 3.63 0.56
C HIS A 92 -7.67 3.81 2.07
N TYR A 93 -7.36 2.72 2.79
CA TYR A 93 -6.97 2.78 4.20
C TYR A 93 -5.46 2.78 4.32
N THR A 94 -4.93 3.76 5.04
CA THR A 94 -3.48 3.97 5.16
C THR A 94 -3.06 4.14 6.60
N LEU A 95 -1.77 3.86 6.86
CA LEU A 95 -1.11 4.06 8.12
C LEU A 95 -1.37 5.47 8.68
N SER A 96 -1.56 5.54 10.00
CA SER A 96 -1.85 6.78 10.72
C SER A 96 -0.90 7.91 10.34
N SER A 97 -1.46 9.09 10.08
CA SER A 97 -0.71 10.32 9.80
C SER A 97 0.17 10.77 10.97
N GLY A 98 -0.08 10.27 12.19
CA GLY A 98 0.78 10.51 13.34
C GLY A 98 2.08 9.68 13.33
N LEU A 99 2.16 8.66 12.47
CA LEU A 99 3.30 7.73 12.38
C LEU A 99 4.08 7.89 11.07
N SER A 100 3.42 8.31 9.99
CA SER A 100 4.02 8.37 8.65
C SER A 100 3.36 9.43 7.77
N GLY A 101 4.14 9.99 6.83
CA GLY A 101 3.61 10.88 5.79
C GLY A 101 2.85 10.17 4.67
N THR A 102 2.71 8.84 4.74
CA THR A 102 2.01 7.99 3.75
C THR A 102 0.58 8.49 3.49
N TYR A 103 -0.18 8.82 4.55
CA TYR A 103 -1.51 9.43 4.40
C TYR A 103 -1.49 10.68 3.52
N ASN A 104 -0.54 11.58 3.76
CA ASN A 104 -0.45 12.82 3.00
C ASN A 104 -0.07 12.57 1.54
N SER A 105 0.82 11.60 1.27
CA SER A 105 1.14 11.17 -0.09
C SER A 105 -0.12 10.68 -0.84
N PHE A 106 -0.97 9.89 -0.18
CA PHE A 106 -2.23 9.45 -0.77
C PHE A 106 -3.26 10.57 -0.97
N CYS A 107 -3.30 11.59 -0.08
CA CYS A 107 -4.13 12.77 -0.32
C CYS A 107 -3.69 13.53 -1.58
N ILE A 108 -2.39 13.79 -1.73
CA ILE A 108 -1.84 14.46 -2.92
C ILE A 108 -2.15 13.63 -4.17
N ALA A 109 -1.91 12.33 -4.13
CA ALA A 109 -2.20 11.41 -5.23
C ALA A 109 -3.70 11.39 -5.61
N ALA A 110 -4.60 11.42 -4.62
CA ALA A 110 -6.03 11.46 -4.86
C ALA A 110 -6.46 12.78 -5.52
N ASP A 111 -5.85 13.91 -5.15
CA ASP A 111 -6.12 15.19 -5.79
C ASP A 111 -5.58 15.22 -7.24
N MET A 112 -4.38 14.68 -7.48
CA MET A 112 -3.85 14.50 -8.85
C MET A 112 -4.79 13.66 -9.73
N LEU A 113 -5.36 12.58 -9.18
CA LEU A 113 -6.29 11.71 -9.91
C LEU A 113 -7.62 12.41 -10.22
N LYS A 114 -8.14 13.23 -9.31
CA LYS A 114 -9.36 14.03 -9.55
C LYS A 114 -9.16 15.10 -10.62
N ASP A 115 -7.96 15.67 -10.70
CA ASP A 115 -7.65 16.66 -11.74
C ASP A 115 -7.58 16.03 -13.14
N GLU A 116 -7.16 14.76 -13.24
CA GLU A 116 -7.11 14.01 -14.51
C GLU A 116 -8.47 13.47 -14.93
N VAL A 117 -9.25 12.92 -13.99
CA VAL A 117 -10.56 12.33 -14.27
C VAL A 117 -11.65 13.34 -13.87
N PRO A 118 -12.30 14.02 -14.84
CA PRO A 118 -13.39 14.92 -14.52
C PRO A 118 -14.54 14.17 -13.84
N SER A 119 -15.16 14.83 -12.87
CA SER A 119 -16.33 14.37 -12.11
C SER A 119 -17.52 14.00 -12.98
#